data_AF-A0A6B3GEF8-F1
#
_entry.id   AF-A0A6B3GEF8-F1
#
_cell.length_a   1.000
_cell.length_b   1.000
_cell.length_c   1.000
_cell.angle_alpha   90.00
_cell.angle_beta   90.00
_cell.angle_gamma   90.00
#
_symmetry.space_group_name_H-M   'P 1'
#
loop_
_entity.id
_entity.type
_entity.pdbx_description
1 polymer ?
#
loop_
_entity_poly.entity_id
_entity_poly.type
_entity_poly.pdbx_seq_one_letter_code
_entity_poly.pdbx_strand_id
1 'polypeptide(L)' 'QDGSRIAVFQNDHLEEMRALRDAGPTYPIEVIPNFARITLVEHVGEDNEDIISAAPADLPPGSADRTG' A
#
# COMPACT_ATOMS: atom_id res chain seq x y z
N GLN A 1 -11.45 -11.97 5.98
CA GLN A 1 -11.90 -10.70 5.35
C GLN A 1 -11.01 -10.49 4.11
N ASP A 2 -11.47 -9.82 3.05
CA ASP A 2 -10.73 -9.75 1.77
C ASP A 2 -9.83 -8.49 1.61
N GLY A 3 -9.73 -7.66 2.65
CA GLY A 3 -8.91 -6.44 2.64
C GLY A 3 -9.52 -5.22 1.95
N SER A 4 -10.70 -5.33 1.32
CA SER A 4 -11.33 -4.23 0.57
C SER A 4 -11.55 -2.95 1.40
N ARG A 5 -11.82 -3.07 2.70
CA ARG A 5 -12.07 -1.94 3.62
C ARG A 5 -10.84 -1.04 3.86
N ILE A 6 -9.64 -1.52 3.54
CA ILE A 6 -8.38 -0.78 3.75
C ILE A 6 -7.68 -0.44 2.43
N ALA A 7 -8.24 -0.86 1.29
CA ALA A 7 -7.70 -0.62 -0.04
C ALA A 7 -8.13 0.77 -0.57
N VAL A 8 -7.70 1.83 0.12
CA VAL A 8 -8.04 3.24 -0.15
C VAL A 8 -6.78 4.11 -0.11
N PHE A 9 -6.88 5.38 -0.51
CA PHE A 9 -5.86 6.38 -0.19
C PHE A 9 -5.96 6.73 1.30
N GLN A 10 -5.15 6.05 2.12
CA GLN A 10 -5.33 6.01 3.57
C GLN A 10 -5.29 7.40 4.25
N ASN A 11 -4.51 8.34 3.71
CA ASN A 11 -4.37 9.70 4.25
C ASN A 11 -5.72 10.42 4.39
N ASP A 12 -6.66 10.18 3.47
CA ASP A 12 -7.99 10.78 3.48
C ASP A 12 -8.98 10.04 4.39
N HIS A 13 -8.62 8.84 4.86
CA HIS A 13 -9.51 7.92 5.59
C HIS A 13 -9.00 7.57 7.00
N LEU A 14 -8.16 8.41 7.61
CA LEU A 14 -7.52 8.10 8.90
C LEU A 14 -8.52 7.88 10.05
N GLU A 15 -9.63 8.60 10.07
CA GLU A 15 -10.68 8.40 11.09
C GLU A 15 -11.38 7.05 10.91
N GLU A 16 -11.69 6.69 9.66
CA GLU A 16 -12.27 5.38 9.33
C GLU A 16 -11.32 4.25 9.76
N MET A 17 -10.02 4.34 9.45
CA MET A 17 -9.05 3.32 9.86
C MET A 17 -9.00 3.14 11.39
N ARG A 18 -9.14 4.22 12.17
CA ARG A 18 -9.22 4.11 13.64
C ARG A 18 -10.51 3.43 14.07
N ALA A 19 -11.64 3.82 13.50
CA ALA A 19 -12.93 3.19 13.81
C ALA A 19 -12.95 1.69 13.45
N LEU A 20 -12.37 1.31 12.30
CA LEU A 20 -12.20 -0.08 11.87
C LEU A 20 -11.38 -0.88 12.89
N ARG A 21 -10.25 -0.32 13.33
CA ARG A 21 -9.39 -0.94 14.34
C ARG A 21 -10.10 -1.07 15.68
N ASP A 22 -10.80 -0.04 16.14
CA ASP A 22 -11.45 0.00 17.45
C ASP A 22 -12.67 -0.95 17.50
N ALA A 23 -13.34 -1.18 16.37
CA ALA A 23 -14.43 -2.15 16.24
C ALA A 23 -13.96 -3.62 16.27
N GLY A 24 -12.71 -3.88 15.88
CA GLY A 24 -12.13 -5.22 15.84
C GLY A 24 -12.83 -6.20 14.86
N PRO A 25 -12.65 -7.52 15.04
CA PRO A 25 -11.81 -8.16 16.05
C PRO A 25 -10.31 -8.03 15.73
N THR A 26 -9.49 -7.72 16.74
CA THR A 26 -8.02 -7.70 16.63
C THR A 26 -7.42 -9.10 16.65
N TYR A 27 -8.11 -10.08 17.25
CA TYR A 27 -7.64 -11.45 17.39
C TYR A 27 -8.60 -12.46 16.76
N PRO A 28 -8.09 -13.58 16.24
CA PRO A 28 -6.66 -13.92 16.11
C PRO A 28 -5.94 -13.06 15.05
N ILE A 29 -4.65 -12.79 15.27
CA ILE A 29 -3.79 -12.11 14.27
C ILE A 29 -3.37 -13.13 13.21
N GLU A 30 -3.57 -12.80 11.94
CA GLU A 30 -3.04 -13.56 10.81
C GLU A 30 -1.58 -13.20 10.57
N VAL A 31 -0.69 -14.19 10.54
CA VAL A 31 0.75 -14.01 10.29
C VAL A 31 1.08 -14.62 8.94
N ILE A 32 1.56 -13.79 8.01
CA ILE A 32 1.90 -14.19 6.63
C ILE A 32 3.42 -14.11 6.43
N PRO A 33 4.18 -15.20 6.62
CA PRO A 33 5.61 -15.20 6.32
C PRO A 33 5.84 -15.38 4.81
N ASN A 34 6.56 -14.47 4.17
CA ASN A 34 6.92 -14.58 2.76
C ASN A 34 8.25 -13.90 2.43
N PHE A 35 8.96 -14.43 1.43
CA PHE A 35 10.08 -13.75 0.79
C PHE A 35 9.63 -13.12 -0.54
N ALA A 36 10.24 -12.01 -0.92
CA ALA A 36 10.05 -11.39 -2.23
C ALA A 36 11.40 -11.07 -2.87
N ARG A 37 11.45 -11.13 -4.20
CA ARG A 37 12.58 -10.66 -4.99
C ARG A 37 12.39 -9.18 -5.30
N ILE A 38 13.36 -8.34 -4.95
CA ILE A 38 13.39 -6.95 -5.40
C ILE A 38 13.57 -6.96 -6.93
N THR A 39 12.63 -6.34 -7.65
CA THR A 39 12.64 -6.27 -9.12
C THR A 39 13.19 -4.95 -9.65
N LEU A 40 13.06 -3.86 -8.88
CA LEU A 40 13.45 -2.51 -9.26
C LEU A 40 14.05 -1.76 -8.06
N VAL A 41 15.22 -1.12 -8.25
CA VAL A 41 15.80 -0.15 -7.32
C VAL A 41 16.31 1.07 -8.07
N GLU A 42 15.84 2.26 -7.70
CA GLU A 42 16.26 3.53 -8.30
C GLU A 42 16.46 4.59 -7.23
N HIS A 43 17.46 5.45 -7.42
CA HIS A 43 17.67 6.62 -6.58
C HIS A 43 16.91 7.81 -7.15
N VAL A 44 15.91 8.30 -6.42
CA VAL A 44 14.96 9.34 -6.88
C VAL A 44 15.11 10.69 -6.16
N GLY A 45 16.11 10.81 -5.28
CA GLY A 45 16.32 11.97 -4.42
C GLY A 45 15.45 11.93 -3.15
N GLU A 46 15.75 12.83 -2.22
CA GLU A 46 14.98 13.04 -0.99
C GLU A 46 13.79 13.99 -1.27
N ASP A 47 12.71 13.87 -0.49
CA ASP A 47 11.51 14.74 -0.52
C ASP A 47 10.84 14.89 -1.91
N ASN A 48 10.95 13.87 -2.75
CA ASN A 48 10.28 13.85 -4.05
C ASN A 48 8.83 13.34 -3.92
N GLU A 49 7.89 14.28 -3.80
CA GLU A 49 6.45 14.02 -3.64
C GLU A 49 5.78 13.39 -4.87
N ASP A 50 6.47 13.30 -6.02
CA ASP A 50 5.89 12.75 -7.24
C ASP A 50 5.99 11.22 -7.33
N ILE A 51 6.81 10.57 -6.49
CA ILE A 51 7.16 9.14 -6.64
C ILE A 51 6.01 8.19 -6.27
N ILE A 52 5.22 8.52 -5.26
CA ILE A 52 4.01 7.77 -4.87
C ILE A 52 2.87 8.79 -4.67
N SER A 53 2.34 9.28 -5.80
CA SER A 53 1.40 10.40 -5.86
C SER A 53 0.02 10.04 -6.42
N ALA A 54 -0.19 8.80 -6.85
CA ALA A 54 -1.43 8.32 -7.47
C ALA A 54 -1.77 6.89 -7.03
N ALA A 55 -3.03 6.49 -7.21
CA ALA A 55 -3.43 5.11 -6.97
C ALA A 55 -2.77 4.17 -8.00
N PRO A 56 -2.49 2.90 -7.66
CA PRO A 56 -1.90 1.94 -8.59
C PRO A 56 -2.70 1.76 -9.89
N ALA A 57 -4.02 1.93 -9.84
CA ALA A 57 -4.91 1.83 -10.99
C ALA A 57 -4.77 3.00 -11.99
N ASP A 58 -4.24 4.13 -11.53
CA ASP A 58 -4.06 5.34 -12.34
C ASP A 58 -2.64 5.44 -12.94
N LEU A 59 -1.77 4.46 -12.64
CA LEU A 59 -0.42 4.43 -13.18
C LEU A 59 -0.41 4.15 -14.69
N PRO A 60 0.57 4.69 -15.44
CA PRO A 60 0.75 4.34 -16.84
C PRO A 60 0.87 2.82 -17.06
N PRO A 61 0.37 2.30 -18.19
CA PRO A 61 0.56 0.89 -18.54
C PRO A 61 2.03 0.49 -18.51
N GLY A 62 2.34 -0.67 -17.92
CA GLY A 62 3.70 -1.19 -17.80
C GLY A 62 4.50 -0.68 -16.59
N SER A 63 3.94 0.18 -15.74
CA SER A 63 4.62 0.66 -14.53
C SER A 63 5.09 -0.48 -13.61
N ALA A 64 4.30 -1.56 -13.49
CA ALA A 64 4.64 -2.74 -12.68
C ALA A 64 5.63 -3.70 -13.34
N ASP A 65 5.89 -3.56 -14.66
CA ASP A 65 6.77 -4.45 -15.42
C ASP A 65 8.24 -3.97 -15.43
N ARG A 66 8.50 -2.80 -14.85
CA ARG A 66 9.84 -2.21 -14.77
C ARG A 66 10.76 -3.08 -13.90
N THR A 67 12.00 -3.23 -14.35
CA THR A 67 13.04 -3.95 -13.61
C THR A 67 14.38 -3.22 -13.70
N GLY A 68 15.22 -3.28 -12.66
CA GLY A 68 16.51 -2.59 -12.61
C GLY A 68 17.19 -2.65 -11.26
#